data_AF-A0A1J5LX21-F1
#
_entry.id   AF-A0A1J5LX21-F1
#
_cell.length_a   1.000
_cell.length_b   1.000
_cell.length_c   1.000
_cell.angle_alpha   90.00
_cell.angle_beta   90.00
_cell.angle_gamma   90.00
#
_symmetry.space_group_name_H-M   'P 1'
#
loop_
_entity.id
_entity.type
_entity.pdbx_description
1 polymer ?
#
loop_
_entity_poly.entity_id
_entity_poly.type
_entity_poly.pdbx_seq_one_letter_code
_entity_poly.pdbx_strand_id
1 'polypeptide(L)'
;MAKIPKLKSELRRKLEILSESSGTKEDTLRFLVEEILPEVAELELSVSEAKAETQKAQEIYVRISEGAEKREFLQGEIKVAQGNLEETLLQHQKSLVQSKSEILEEFDKGLDAAQAAFFEKQAITKPVELWTQKQSEHTVSKWINFALFMFGVLLTTALVAALVYFLATEIVLVEQLLAPFGCDPENQVNCDGISLRGALIATGTLTILTLLLWFARLQMKLFLAERHLALDARERKAFAESYLGLVREGDVSEEAREQRALVYAALFRPSSDGTVREEGGLDPSVAAALSKFLMRG
;
A
#
# COMPACT_ATOMS: atom_id res chain seq x y z
N MET A 1 58.70 2.52 -76.38
CA MET A 1 60.06 1.93 -76.30
C MET A 1 60.52 1.14 -77.55
N ALA A 2 59.72 0.94 -78.61
CA ALA A 2 60.13 0.12 -79.77
C ALA A 2 60.88 0.85 -80.92
N LYS A 3 60.99 2.18 -80.91
CA LYS A 3 61.62 2.96 -82.00
C LYS A 3 63.16 3.00 -81.93
N ILE A 4 63.74 2.97 -80.72
CA ILE A 4 65.18 3.15 -80.48
C ILE A 4 66.06 2.02 -81.06
N PRO A 5 65.70 0.71 -80.93
CA PRO A 5 66.51 -0.37 -81.50
C PRO A 5 66.52 -0.35 -83.03
N LYS A 6 65.40 0.07 -83.63
CA LYS A 6 65.21 0.12 -85.08
C LYS A 6 66.06 1.25 -85.69
N LEU A 7 66.01 2.45 -85.11
CA LEU A 7 66.82 3.59 -85.55
C LEU A 7 68.33 3.30 -85.46
N LYS A 8 68.78 2.65 -84.37
CA LYS A 8 70.19 2.25 -84.19
C LYS A 8 70.68 1.27 -85.25
N SER A 9 69.82 0.34 -85.67
CA SER A 9 70.15 -0.62 -86.74
C SER A 9 70.19 0.03 -88.12
N GLU A 10 69.35 1.06 -88.34
CA GLU A 10 69.22 1.78 -89.60
C GLU A 10 70.38 2.77 -89.82
N LEU A 11 70.76 3.52 -88.78
CA LEU A 11 71.97 4.36 -88.75
C LEU A 11 73.25 3.55 -88.97
N ARG A 12 73.36 2.37 -88.34
CA ARG A 12 74.52 1.48 -88.52
C ARG A 12 74.64 1.00 -89.97
N ARG A 13 73.51 0.66 -90.61
CA ARG A 13 73.45 0.24 -92.01
C ARG A 13 73.80 1.38 -92.97
N LYS A 14 73.34 2.61 -92.70
CA LYS A 14 73.69 3.79 -93.50
C LYS A 14 75.17 4.21 -93.35
N LEU A 15 75.76 4.05 -92.16
CA LEU A 15 77.19 4.26 -91.92
C LEU A 15 78.07 3.23 -92.66
N GLU A 16 77.64 1.97 -92.75
CA GLU A 16 78.33 0.94 -93.55
C GLU A 16 78.30 1.25 -95.05
N ILE A 17 77.18 1.74 -95.58
CA ILE A 17 77.04 2.12 -97.00
C ILE A 17 77.97 3.29 -97.38
N LEU A 18 78.21 4.23 -96.46
CA LEU A 18 79.13 5.35 -96.69
C LEU A 18 80.61 4.97 -96.55
N SER A 19 80.91 3.90 -95.82
CA SER A 19 82.26 3.33 -95.72
C SER A 19 82.73 2.67 -97.03
N GLU A 20 81.82 2.27 -97.91
CA GLU A 20 82.15 1.63 -99.21
C GLU A 20 82.14 2.61 -100.39
N SER A 21 81.57 3.82 -100.22
CA SER A 21 81.51 4.85 -101.28
C SER A 21 82.78 5.72 -101.28
N SER A 22 83.62 5.55 -102.30
CA SER A 22 84.75 6.43 -102.66
C SER A 22 84.24 7.81 -103.14
N GLY A 23 83.68 8.59 -102.22
CA GLY A 23 83.27 9.98 -102.40
C GLY A 23 84.07 10.93 -101.51
N THR A 24 84.40 12.09 -102.03
CA THR A 24 85.17 13.19 -101.41
C THR A 24 84.74 13.51 -99.96
N LYS A 25 85.71 13.86 -99.08
CA LYS A 25 85.50 14.19 -97.65
C LYS A 25 84.38 15.22 -97.39
N GLU A 26 84.06 16.05 -98.37
CA GLU A 26 82.97 17.03 -98.34
C GLU A 26 81.58 16.36 -98.33
N ASP A 27 81.38 15.26 -99.06
CA ASP A 27 80.09 14.54 -99.14
C ASP A 27 79.79 13.76 -97.85
N THR A 28 80.83 13.21 -97.22
CA THR A 28 80.71 12.53 -95.92
C THR A 28 80.35 13.51 -94.81
N LEU A 29 80.95 14.71 -94.83
CA LEU A 29 80.62 15.79 -93.91
C LEU A 29 79.20 16.32 -94.14
N ARG A 30 78.77 16.45 -95.40
CA ARG A 30 77.42 16.88 -95.73
C ARG A 30 76.36 15.89 -95.23
N PHE A 31 76.58 14.59 -95.41
CA PHE A 31 75.68 13.55 -94.88
C PHE A 31 75.62 13.54 -93.35
N LEU A 32 76.77 13.68 -92.68
CA LEU A 32 76.84 13.76 -91.21
C LEU A 32 76.08 14.98 -90.67
N VAL A 33 76.14 16.11 -91.37
CA VAL A 33 75.53 17.38 -90.94
C VAL A 33 74.04 17.47 -91.34
N GLU A 34 73.67 17.09 -92.57
CA GLU A 34 72.31 17.24 -93.08
C GLU A 34 71.39 16.08 -92.68
N GLU A 35 71.90 14.87 -92.47
CA GLU A 35 71.04 13.69 -92.24
C GLU A 35 71.19 13.09 -90.84
N ILE A 36 72.41 12.98 -90.31
CA ILE A 36 72.63 12.39 -88.97
C ILE A 36 72.35 13.41 -87.85
N LEU A 37 72.81 14.65 -88.00
CA LEU A 37 72.61 15.70 -86.98
C LEU A 37 71.14 15.92 -86.58
N PRO A 38 70.17 16.01 -87.53
CA PRO A 38 68.76 16.14 -87.17
C PRO A 38 68.17 14.87 -86.52
N GLU A 39 68.58 13.66 -86.93
CA GLU A 39 68.17 12.41 -86.25
C GLU A 39 68.68 12.34 -84.81
N VAL A 40 69.92 12.80 -84.56
CA VAL A 40 70.49 12.87 -83.21
C VAL A 40 69.73 13.90 -82.36
N ALA A 41 69.37 15.05 -82.93
CA ALA A 41 68.57 16.06 -82.24
C ALA A 41 67.14 15.56 -81.92
N GLU A 42 66.51 14.81 -82.83
CA GLU A 42 65.20 14.17 -82.59
C GLU A 42 65.30 13.08 -81.49
N LEU A 43 66.39 12.32 -81.48
CA LEU A 43 66.70 11.36 -80.43
C LEU A 43 66.88 12.03 -79.07
N GLU A 44 67.65 13.11 -78.98
CA GLU A 44 67.83 13.87 -77.73
C GLU A 44 66.51 14.44 -77.22
N LEU A 45 65.67 14.96 -78.12
CA LEU A 45 64.32 15.41 -77.79
C LEU A 45 63.48 14.27 -77.21
N SER A 46 63.43 13.12 -77.88
CA SER A 46 62.66 11.94 -77.42
C SER A 46 63.18 11.36 -76.10
N VAL A 47 64.49 11.43 -75.84
CA VAL A 47 65.11 11.01 -74.58
C VAL A 47 64.76 11.99 -73.47
N SER A 48 64.69 13.29 -73.77
CA SER A 48 64.26 14.31 -72.80
C SER A 48 62.79 14.15 -72.42
N GLU A 49 61.91 13.86 -73.39
CA GLU A 49 60.49 13.56 -73.16
C GLU A 49 60.31 12.28 -72.35
N ALA A 50 61.04 11.21 -72.70
CA ALA A 50 61.01 9.96 -71.94
C ALA A 50 61.50 10.15 -70.49
N LYS A 51 62.52 10.99 -70.26
CA LYS A 51 62.96 11.35 -68.90
C LYS A 51 61.88 12.12 -68.14
N ALA A 52 61.22 13.09 -68.78
CA ALA A 52 60.12 13.83 -68.17
C ALA A 52 58.93 12.92 -67.82
N GLU A 53 58.60 11.94 -68.67
CA GLU A 53 57.58 10.93 -68.38
C GLU A 53 57.98 10.03 -67.22
N THR A 54 59.24 9.58 -67.15
CA THR A 54 59.71 8.77 -66.02
C THR A 54 59.70 9.53 -64.69
N GLN A 55 60.03 10.82 -64.69
CA GLN A 55 59.94 11.66 -63.50
C GLN A 55 58.49 11.82 -63.02
N LYS A 56 57.55 12.05 -63.94
CA LYS A 56 56.11 12.08 -63.62
C LYS A 56 55.63 10.74 -63.06
N ALA A 57 56.04 9.63 -63.67
CA ALA A 57 55.70 8.29 -63.17
C ALA A 57 56.24 8.05 -61.76
N GLN A 58 57.43 8.55 -61.45
CA GLN A 58 58.05 8.42 -60.14
C GLN A 58 57.36 9.31 -59.09
N GLU A 59 56.97 10.53 -59.44
CA GLU A 59 56.16 11.39 -58.56
C GLU A 59 54.80 10.76 -58.25
N ILE A 60 54.15 10.16 -59.26
CA ILE A 60 52.90 9.42 -59.09
C ILE A 60 53.09 8.23 -58.15
N TYR A 61 54.19 7.47 -58.29
CA TYR A 61 54.50 6.35 -57.40
C TYR A 61 54.66 6.79 -55.94
N VAL A 62 55.40 7.88 -55.70
CA VAL A 62 55.56 8.43 -54.34
C VAL A 62 54.21 8.79 -53.75
N ARG A 63 53.36 9.54 -54.47
CA ARG A 63 52.01 9.91 -53.99
C ARG A 63 51.12 8.69 -53.73
N ILE A 64 51.23 7.64 -54.54
CA ILE A 64 50.50 6.38 -54.33
C ILE A 64 50.98 5.68 -53.06
N SER A 65 52.30 5.67 -52.80
CA SER A 65 52.87 5.05 -51.60
C SER A 65 52.51 5.79 -50.31
N GLU A 66 52.58 7.13 -50.31
CA GLU A 66 52.10 7.96 -49.18
C GLU A 66 50.60 7.76 -48.93
N GLY A 67 49.82 7.65 -50.01
CA GLY A 67 48.39 7.33 -49.93
C GLY A 67 48.09 5.91 -49.45
N ALA A 68 49.01 4.96 -49.61
CA ALA A 68 48.88 3.60 -49.07
C ALA A 68 49.15 3.58 -47.56
N GLU A 69 50.24 4.22 -47.11
CA GLU A 69 50.60 4.34 -45.70
C GLU A 69 49.50 5.05 -44.88
N LYS A 70 48.96 6.15 -45.41
CA LYS A 70 47.85 6.86 -44.76
C LYS A 70 46.57 6.02 -44.65
N ARG A 71 46.31 5.14 -45.61
CA ARG A 71 45.16 4.22 -45.56
C ARG A 71 45.36 3.14 -44.50
N GLU A 72 46.57 2.61 -44.38
CA GLU A 72 46.91 1.63 -43.34
C GLU A 72 46.79 2.25 -41.93
N PHE A 73 47.27 3.49 -41.76
CA PHE A 73 47.09 4.24 -40.53
C PHE A 73 45.61 4.46 -40.17
N LEU A 74 44.81 4.95 -41.12
CA LEU A 74 43.36 5.17 -40.91
C LEU A 74 42.61 3.86 -40.62
N GLN A 75 43.00 2.74 -41.24
CA GLN A 75 42.45 1.43 -40.91
C GLN A 75 42.79 1.00 -39.49
N GLY A 76 44.01 1.32 -39.01
CA GLY A 76 44.41 1.14 -37.62
C GLY A 76 43.52 1.92 -36.66
N GLU A 77 43.31 3.21 -36.89
CA GLU A 77 42.45 4.05 -36.05
C GLU A 77 40.99 3.59 -36.05
N ILE A 78 40.44 3.21 -37.22
CA ILE A 78 39.08 2.68 -37.34
C ILE A 78 38.94 1.41 -36.50
N LYS A 79 39.94 0.51 -36.55
CA LYS A 79 39.90 -0.75 -35.79
C LYS A 79 39.96 -0.50 -34.28
N VAL A 80 40.77 0.44 -33.84
CA VAL A 80 40.83 0.86 -32.42
C VAL A 80 39.51 1.50 -31.99
N ALA A 81 38.95 2.39 -32.81
CA ALA A 81 37.66 3.04 -32.52
C ALA A 81 36.51 2.03 -32.44
N GLN A 82 36.50 1.02 -33.33
CA GLN A 82 35.53 -0.08 -33.29
C GLN A 82 35.65 -0.91 -32.00
N GLY A 83 36.87 -1.27 -31.60
CA GLY A 83 37.10 -2.00 -30.35
C GLY A 83 36.62 -1.23 -29.12
N ASN A 84 36.96 0.06 -29.02
CA ASN A 84 36.52 0.91 -27.91
C ASN A 84 34.99 1.07 -27.85
N LEU A 85 34.33 1.18 -29.02
CA LEU A 85 32.88 1.27 -29.10
C LEU A 85 32.20 -0.02 -28.63
N GLU A 86 32.71 -1.17 -29.05
CA GLU A 86 32.18 -2.49 -28.64
C GLU A 86 32.33 -2.70 -27.13
N GLU A 87 33.49 -2.36 -26.57
CA GLU A 87 33.72 -2.43 -25.13
C GLU A 87 32.78 -1.50 -24.34
N THR A 88 32.60 -0.27 -24.80
CA THR A 88 31.70 0.71 -24.15
C THR A 88 30.25 0.24 -24.21
N LEU A 89 29.81 -0.30 -25.35
CA LEU A 89 28.46 -0.85 -25.52
C LEU A 89 28.22 -2.05 -24.59
N LEU A 90 29.19 -2.96 -24.48
CA LEU A 90 29.09 -4.10 -23.57
C LEU A 90 29.03 -3.65 -22.10
N GLN A 91 29.84 -2.67 -21.71
CA GLN A 91 29.80 -2.11 -20.36
C GLN A 91 28.46 -1.45 -20.06
N HIS A 92 27.93 -0.63 -20.98
CA HIS A 92 26.60 0.00 -20.81
C HIS A 92 25.47 -1.02 -20.79
N GLN A 93 25.51 -2.04 -21.64
CA GLN A 93 24.50 -3.09 -21.61
C GLN A 93 24.53 -3.85 -20.28
N LYS A 94 25.73 -4.18 -19.78
CA LYS A 94 25.89 -4.87 -18.50
C LYS A 94 25.40 -4.01 -17.34
N SER A 95 25.74 -2.71 -17.31
CA SER A 95 25.28 -1.81 -16.26
C SER A 95 23.77 -1.59 -16.29
N LEU A 96 23.15 -1.53 -17.47
CA LEU A 96 21.69 -1.42 -17.61
C LEU A 96 20.97 -2.67 -17.11
N VAL A 97 21.48 -3.87 -17.45
CA VAL A 97 20.91 -5.13 -16.97
C VAL A 97 21.03 -5.22 -15.45
N GLN A 98 22.21 -4.86 -14.91
CA GLN A 98 22.46 -4.88 -13.48
C GLN A 98 21.59 -3.87 -12.72
N SER A 99 21.52 -2.62 -13.20
CA SER A 99 20.67 -1.58 -12.60
C SER A 99 19.20 -1.97 -12.65
N LYS A 100 18.74 -2.58 -13.76
CA LYS A 100 17.37 -3.09 -13.86
C LYS A 100 17.10 -4.19 -12.82
N SER A 101 18.02 -5.15 -12.65
CA SER A 101 17.82 -6.21 -11.65
C SER A 101 17.82 -5.66 -10.22
N GLU A 102 18.71 -4.71 -9.91
CA GLU A 102 18.77 -4.07 -8.58
C GLU A 102 17.48 -3.29 -8.29
N ILE A 103 16.96 -2.52 -9.25
CA ILE A 103 15.69 -1.80 -9.10
C ILE A 103 14.51 -2.76 -8.93
N LEU A 104 14.47 -3.84 -9.71
CA LEU A 104 13.39 -4.84 -9.59
C LEU A 104 13.44 -5.55 -8.25
N GLU A 105 14.63 -5.92 -7.77
CA GLU A 105 14.78 -6.58 -6.46
C GLU A 105 14.42 -5.63 -5.31
N GLU A 106 14.83 -4.36 -5.37
CA GLU A 106 14.45 -3.35 -4.38
C GLU A 106 12.94 -3.08 -4.40
N PHE A 107 12.34 -3.01 -5.58
CA PHE A 107 10.90 -2.83 -5.74
C PHE A 107 10.12 -4.03 -5.19
N ASP A 108 10.57 -5.26 -5.47
CA ASP A 108 9.93 -6.49 -4.98
C ASP A 108 9.99 -6.56 -3.45
N LYS A 109 11.16 -6.28 -2.86
CA LYS A 109 11.31 -6.16 -1.39
C LYS A 109 10.42 -5.06 -0.80
N GLY A 110 10.36 -3.91 -1.45
CA GLY A 110 9.50 -2.79 -1.03
C GLY A 110 8.01 -3.12 -1.12
N LEU A 111 7.60 -3.83 -2.17
CA LEU A 111 6.23 -4.30 -2.37
C LEU A 111 5.84 -5.31 -1.30
N ASP A 112 6.68 -6.31 -1.04
CA ASP A 112 6.45 -7.33 -0.01
C ASP A 112 6.39 -6.71 1.39
N ALA A 113 7.29 -5.78 1.71
CA ALA A 113 7.27 -5.06 2.98
C ALA A 113 6.00 -4.20 3.15
N ALA A 114 5.59 -3.49 2.09
CA ALA A 114 4.37 -2.69 2.09
C ALA A 114 3.11 -3.56 2.18
N GLN A 115 3.10 -4.70 1.48
CA GLN A 115 2.02 -5.68 1.51
C GLN A 115 1.89 -6.31 2.90
N ALA A 116 2.99 -6.74 3.51
CA ALA A 116 3.02 -7.26 4.87
C ALA A 116 2.50 -6.23 5.88
N ALA A 117 3.00 -5.00 5.82
CA ALA A 117 2.56 -3.91 6.69
C ALA A 117 1.06 -3.56 6.49
N PHE A 118 0.56 -3.62 5.25
CA PHE A 118 -0.86 -3.42 4.95
C PHE A 118 -1.74 -4.53 5.55
N PHE A 119 -1.37 -5.80 5.36
CA PHE A 119 -2.13 -6.92 5.91
C PHE A 119 -2.07 -6.96 7.43
N GLU A 120 -0.93 -6.67 8.04
CA GLU A 120 -0.77 -6.53 9.49
C GLU A 120 -1.68 -5.41 10.03
N LYS A 121 -1.66 -4.23 9.41
CA LYS A 121 -2.54 -3.12 9.78
C LYS A 121 -4.02 -3.48 9.62
N GLN A 122 -4.39 -4.17 8.55
CA GLN A 122 -5.78 -4.54 8.28
C GLN A 122 -6.29 -5.64 9.24
N ALA A 123 -5.44 -6.62 9.57
CA ALA A 123 -5.78 -7.68 10.52
C ALA A 123 -6.06 -7.14 11.93
N ILE A 124 -5.39 -6.06 12.33
CA ILE A 124 -5.49 -5.50 13.69
C ILE A 124 -6.53 -4.36 13.77
N THR A 125 -6.82 -3.65 12.68
CA THR A 125 -7.81 -2.55 12.68
C THR A 125 -9.25 -3.07 12.79
N LYS A 126 -9.58 -4.18 12.11
CA LYS A 126 -10.94 -4.76 12.11
C LYS A 126 -11.46 -5.11 13.52
N PRO A 127 -10.67 -5.75 14.41
CA PRO A 127 -11.09 -5.97 15.80
C PRO A 127 -11.37 -4.67 16.57
N VAL A 128 -10.53 -3.64 16.42
CA VAL A 128 -10.70 -2.35 17.13
C VAL A 128 -11.99 -1.64 16.68
N GLU A 129 -12.26 -1.66 15.37
CA GLU A 129 -13.49 -1.12 14.80
C GLU A 129 -14.72 -1.86 15.33
N LEU A 130 -14.67 -3.20 15.38
CA LEU A 130 -15.75 -4.03 15.92
C LEU A 130 -16.05 -3.70 17.40
N TRP A 131 -15.04 -3.58 18.25
CA TRP A 131 -15.25 -3.22 19.66
C TRP A 131 -15.72 -1.77 19.81
N THR A 132 -15.28 -0.86 18.93
CA THR A 132 -15.77 0.51 18.89
C THR A 132 -17.24 0.57 18.53
N GLN A 133 -17.66 -0.17 17.50
CA GLN A 133 -19.05 -0.28 17.10
C GLN A 133 -19.90 -0.87 18.24
N LYS A 134 -19.47 -1.98 18.82
CA LYS A 134 -20.17 -2.65 19.93
C LYS A 134 -20.29 -1.75 21.17
N GLN A 135 -19.23 -0.99 21.48
CA GLN A 135 -19.30 0.03 22.53
C GLN A 135 -20.38 1.07 22.23
N SER A 136 -20.45 1.56 20.99
CA SER A 136 -21.44 2.57 20.60
C SER A 136 -22.88 2.05 20.74
N GLU A 137 -23.15 0.82 20.28
CA GLU A 137 -24.46 0.17 20.37
C GLU A 137 -24.94 0.03 21.83
N HIS A 138 -24.06 -0.45 22.71
CA HIS A 138 -24.37 -0.56 24.14
C HIS A 138 -24.50 0.81 24.83
N THR A 139 -23.76 1.84 24.39
CA THR A 139 -23.94 3.18 24.96
C THR A 139 -25.28 3.81 24.59
N VAL A 140 -25.76 3.59 23.35
CA VAL A 140 -27.09 4.05 22.91
C VAL A 140 -28.17 3.29 23.67
N SER A 141 -28.07 1.96 23.72
CA SER A 141 -29.03 1.10 24.43
C SER A 141 -29.09 1.44 25.92
N LYS A 142 -27.95 1.73 26.55
CA LYS A 142 -27.88 2.22 27.94
C LYS A 142 -28.72 3.49 28.13
N TRP A 143 -28.60 4.48 27.24
CA TRP A 143 -29.38 5.72 27.35
C TRP A 143 -30.87 5.51 27.16
N ILE A 144 -31.27 4.65 26.23
CA ILE A 144 -32.67 4.28 26.02
C ILE A 144 -33.24 3.61 27.27
N ASN A 145 -32.56 2.61 27.82
CA ASN A 145 -33.00 1.90 29.02
C ASN A 145 -33.02 2.80 30.25
N PHE A 146 -32.07 3.74 30.36
CA PHE A 146 -32.08 4.76 31.41
C PHE A 146 -33.29 5.68 31.30
N ALA A 147 -33.63 6.14 30.09
CA ALA A 147 -34.80 6.98 29.87
C ALA A 147 -36.10 6.24 30.22
N LEU A 148 -36.23 4.97 29.82
CA LEU A 148 -37.37 4.12 30.17
C LEU A 148 -37.48 3.87 31.68
N PHE A 149 -36.34 3.67 32.37
CA PHE A 149 -36.30 3.56 33.83
C PHE A 149 -36.82 4.84 34.50
N MET A 150 -36.29 6.01 34.10
CA MET A 150 -36.71 7.30 34.66
C MET A 150 -38.18 7.59 34.39
N PHE A 151 -38.68 7.23 33.21
CA PHE A 151 -40.10 7.31 32.88
C PHE A 151 -40.96 6.41 33.79
N GLY A 152 -40.54 5.16 34.02
CA GLY A 152 -41.23 4.24 34.93
C GLY A 152 -41.26 4.75 36.38
N VAL A 153 -40.15 5.30 36.89
CA VAL A 153 -40.08 5.92 38.22
C VAL A 153 -40.99 7.14 38.32
N LEU A 154 -40.99 8.00 37.30
CA LEU A 154 -41.84 9.19 37.25
C LEU A 154 -43.33 8.83 37.23
N LEU A 155 -43.73 7.85 36.40
CA LEU A 155 -45.11 7.35 36.37
C LEU A 155 -45.54 6.76 37.72
N THR A 156 -44.67 5.96 38.35
CA THR A 156 -44.95 5.36 39.66
C THR A 156 -45.13 6.45 40.71
N THR A 157 -44.25 7.45 40.73
CA THR A 157 -44.30 8.56 41.69
C THR A 157 -45.55 9.42 41.46
N ALA A 158 -45.89 9.72 40.20
CA ALA A 158 -47.08 10.48 39.85
C ALA A 158 -48.37 9.73 40.24
N LEU A 159 -48.43 8.41 40.01
CA LEU A 159 -49.56 7.58 40.41
C LEU A 159 -49.74 7.59 41.92
N VAL A 160 -48.67 7.40 42.69
CA VAL A 160 -48.72 7.43 44.16
C VAL A 160 -49.15 8.81 44.66
N ALA A 161 -48.59 9.89 44.10
CA ALA A 161 -48.98 11.25 44.47
C ALA A 161 -50.47 11.54 44.15
N ALA A 162 -50.96 11.08 43.00
CA ALA A 162 -52.36 11.21 42.62
C ALA A 162 -53.29 10.41 43.55
N LEU A 163 -52.89 9.20 43.95
CA LEU A 163 -53.65 8.38 44.91
C LEU A 163 -53.70 9.04 46.29
N VAL A 164 -52.57 9.57 46.78
CA VAL A 164 -52.52 10.28 48.06
C VAL A 164 -53.38 11.55 48.02
N TYR A 165 -53.29 12.32 46.93
CA TYR A 165 -54.12 13.51 46.74
C TYR A 165 -55.61 13.16 46.74
N PHE A 166 -56.01 12.16 45.95
CA PHE A 166 -57.40 11.71 45.86
C PHE A 166 -57.95 11.23 47.21
N LEU A 167 -57.16 10.45 47.96
CA LEU A 167 -57.54 9.99 49.31
C LEU A 167 -57.65 11.15 50.31
N ALA A 168 -56.90 12.23 50.13
CA ALA A 168 -56.92 13.39 51.03
C ALA A 168 -58.06 14.37 50.74
N THR A 169 -58.47 14.55 49.47
CA THR A 169 -59.48 15.55 49.09
C THR A 169 -60.88 14.98 48.94
N GLU A 170 -61.04 13.72 48.53
CA GLU A 170 -62.33 13.13 48.15
C GLU A 170 -62.83 12.08 49.15
N ILE A 171 -62.78 12.39 50.45
CA ILE A 171 -63.11 11.45 51.54
C ILE A 171 -64.51 10.82 51.35
N VAL A 172 -65.52 11.62 51.03
CA VAL A 172 -66.91 11.15 50.83
C VAL A 172 -67.01 10.16 49.66
N LEU A 173 -66.28 10.42 48.58
CA LEU A 173 -66.30 9.60 47.37
C LEU A 173 -65.57 8.27 47.60
N VAL A 174 -64.50 8.30 48.40
CA VAL A 174 -63.76 7.12 48.87
C VAL A 174 -64.63 6.24 49.76
N GLU A 175 -65.36 6.82 50.70
CA GLU A 175 -66.32 6.10 51.57
C GLU A 175 -67.40 5.40 50.74
N GLN A 176 -67.98 6.08 49.74
CA GLN A 176 -68.96 5.48 48.82
C GLN A 176 -68.38 4.36 47.95
N LEU A 177 -67.10 4.47 47.56
CA LEU A 177 -66.42 3.45 46.76
C LEU A 177 -66.14 2.18 47.56
N LEU A 178 -65.82 2.34 48.85
CA LEU A 178 -65.48 1.26 49.78
C LEU A 178 -66.73 0.66 50.46
N ALA A 179 -67.87 1.36 50.43
CA ALA A 179 -69.12 0.89 50.99
C ALA A 179 -69.71 -0.32 50.22
N PRO A 180 -70.19 -1.36 50.92
CA PRO A 180 -70.80 -2.54 50.29
C PRO A 180 -72.12 -2.18 49.58
N PHE A 181 -72.50 -2.99 48.60
CA PHE A 181 -73.73 -2.80 47.83
C PHE A 181 -74.96 -2.79 48.76
N GLY A 182 -75.73 -1.69 48.75
CA GLY A 182 -76.95 -1.56 49.56
C GLY A 182 -76.73 -0.93 50.95
N CYS A 183 -75.53 -0.44 51.26
CA CYS A 183 -75.31 0.41 52.43
C CYS A 183 -75.95 1.79 52.21
N ASP A 184 -76.84 2.15 53.13
CA ASP A 184 -77.40 3.50 53.25
C ASP A 184 -76.59 4.26 54.32
N PRO A 185 -75.77 5.26 53.93
CA PRO A 185 -74.89 5.97 54.86
C PRO A 185 -75.66 6.76 55.93
N GLU A 186 -76.96 7.02 55.71
CA GLU A 186 -77.81 7.75 56.66
C GLU A 186 -78.41 6.85 57.74
N ASN A 187 -78.69 5.58 57.43
CA ASN A 187 -79.38 4.64 58.33
C ASN A 187 -78.52 3.47 58.85
N GLN A 188 -77.25 3.37 58.43
CA GLN A 188 -76.28 2.32 58.83
C GLN A 188 -76.81 0.88 58.67
N VAL A 189 -77.69 0.65 57.69
CA VAL A 189 -78.25 -0.69 57.41
C VAL A 189 -77.34 -1.41 56.41
N ASN A 190 -76.94 -2.66 56.71
CA ASN A 190 -76.14 -3.54 55.86
C ASN A 190 -74.74 -2.99 55.47
N CYS A 191 -74.11 -2.19 56.33
CA CYS A 191 -72.79 -1.62 56.08
C CYS A 191 -71.60 -2.49 56.56
N ASP A 192 -71.87 -3.68 57.10
CA ASP A 192 -70.83 -4.63 57.53
C ASP A 192 -70.37 -5.51 56.35
N GLY A 193 -69.23 -5.17 55.76
CA GLY A 193 -68.59 -6.01 54.74
C GLY A 193 -67.66 -5.25 53.79
N ILE A 194 -66.81 -5.99 53.10
CA ILE A 194 -65.91 -5.44 52.07
C ILE A 194 -66.71 -5.26 50.77
N SER A 195 -66.75 -4.05 50.22
CA SER A 195 -67.34 -3.80 48.91
C SER A 195 -66.56 -4.49 47.80
N LEU A 196 -67.24 -5.25 46.93
CA LEU A 196 -66.63 -5.85 45.75
C LEU A 196 -66.04 -4.78 44.81
N ARG A 197 -66.69 -3.60 44.69
CA ARG A 197 -66.21 -2.50 43.84
C ARG A 197 -64.93 -1.90 44.40
N GLY A 198 -64.92 -1.56 45.69
CA GLY A 198 -63.73 -1.06 46.39
C GLY A 198 -62.59 -2.07 46.35
N ALA A 199 -62.89 -3.36 46.58
CA ALA A 199 -61.90 -4.43 46.51
C ALA A 199 -61.27 -4.58 45.11
N LEU A 200 -62.08 -4.54 44.04
CA LEU A 200 -61.57 -4.61 42.66
C LEU A 200 -60.68 -3.42 42.31
N ILE A 201 -61.08 -2.20 42.69
CA ILE A 201 -60.31 -0.97 42.40
C ILE A 201 -59.02 -0.92 43.23
N ALA A 202 -59.08 -1.27 44.51
CA ALA A 202 -57.90 -1.35 45.37
C ALA A 202 -56.91 -2.41 44.88
N THR A 203 -57.40 -3.61 44.56
CA THR A 203 -56.58 -4.71 44.03
C THR A 203 -56.01 -4.35 42.66
N GLY A 204 -56.81 -3.74 41.78
CA GLY A 204 -56.37 -3.29 40.46
C GLY A 204 -55.26 -2.25 40.56
N THR A 205 -55.44 -1.23 41.41
CA THR A 205 -54.44 -0.18 41.67
C THR A 205 -53.15 -0.76 42.22
N LEU A 206 -53.23 -1.65 43.23
CA LEU A 206 -52.06 -2.34 43.79
C LEU A 206 -51.34 -3.20 42.76
N THR A 207 -52.08 -3.90 41.90
CA THR A 207 -51.52 -4.72 40.82
C THR A 207 -50.77 -3.84 39.81
N ILE A 208 -51.36 -2.72 39.38
CA ILE A 208 -50.72 -1.76 38.47
C ILE A 208 -49.45 -1.19 39.09
N LEU A 209 -49.50 -0.79 40.37
CA LEU A 209 -48.33 -0.28 41.08
C LEU A 209 -47.21 -1.33 41.14
N THR A 210 -47.57 -2.58 41.43
CA THR A 210 -46.62 -3.71 41.46
C THR A 210 -45.99 -3.95 40.09
N LEU A 211 -46.78 -3.91 39.01
CA LEU A 211 -46.28 -4.05 37.63
C LEU A 211 -45.35 -2.90 37.24
N LEU A 212 -45.66 -1.66 37.62
CA LEU A 212 -44.80 -0.50 37.36
C LEU A 212 -43.46 -0.60 38.10
N LEU A 213 -43.49 -1.01 39.37
CA LEU A 213 -42.27 -1.25 40.15
C LEU A 213 -41.42 -2.38 39.55
N TRP A 214 -42.05 -3.46 39.10
CA TRP A 214 -41.38 -4.55 38.40
C TRP A 214 -40.77 -4.10 37.07
N PHE A 215 -41.51 -3.29 36.30
CA PHE A 215 -41.00 -2.70 35.06
C PHE A 215 -39.78 -1.83 35.33
N ALA A 216 -39.85 -0.91 36.31
CA ALA A 216 -38.71 -0.07 36.68
C ALA A 216 -37.51 -0.91 37.14
N ARG A 217 -37.74 -1.96 37.94
CA ARG A 217 -36.69 -2.91 38.36
C ARG A 217 -36.03 -3.60 37.16
N LEU A 218 -36.81 -4.06 36.19
CA LEU A 218 -36.30 -4.71 34.98
C LEU A 218 -35.45 -3.74 34.14
N GLN A 219 -35.94 -2.51 33.92
CA GLN A 219 -35.21 -1.48 33.18
C GLN A 219 -33.89 -1.09 33.87
N MET A 220 -33.88 -1.00 35.20
CA MET A 220 -32.65 -0.76 35.95
C MET A 220 -31.62 -1.89 35.74
N LYS A 221 -32.05 -3.16 35.81
CA LYS A 221 -31.16 -4.30 35.54
C LYS A 221 -30.59 -4.24 34.12
N LEU A 222 -31.44 -3.95 33.13
CA LEU A 222 -31.02 -3.85 31.74
C LEU A 222 -30.06 -2.68 31.51
N PHE A 223 -30.31 -1.52 32.12
CA PHE A 223 -29.40 -0.38 32.11
C PHE A 223 -28.02 -0.74 32.69
N LEU A 224 -27.97 -1.44 33.82
CA LEU A 224 -26.72 -1.87 34.43
C LEU A 224 -25.96 -2.84 33.53
N ALA A 225 -26.66 -3.83 32.95
CA ALA A 225 -26.06 -4.78 32.00
C ALA A 225 -25.45 -4.04 30.80
N GLU A 226 -26.22 -3.20 30.11
CA GLU A 226 -25.73 -2.41 28.96
C GLU A 226 -24.53 -1.52 29.32
N ARG A 227 -24.54 -0.93 30.52
CA ARG A 227 -23.40 -0.15 31.03
C ARG A 227 -22.15 -1.01 31.23
N HIS A 228 -22.31 -2.21 31.79
CA HIS A 228 -21.20 -3.15 31.98
C HIS A 228 -20.64 -3.62 30.65
N LEU A 229 -21.50 -3.98 29.68
CA LEU A 229 -21.06 -4.37 28.34
C LEU A 229 -20.35 -3.23 27.60
N ALA A 230 -20.85 -2.00 27.72
CA ALA A 230 -20.18 -0.82 27.15
C ALA A 230 -18.80 -0.56 27.77
N LEU A 231 -18.63 -0.78 29.08
CA LEU A 231 -17.35 -0.64 29.76
C LEU A 231 -16.38 -1.76 29.35
N ASP A 232 -16.82 -3.01 29.30
CA ASP A 232 -15.99 -4.15 28.85
C ASP A 232 -15.53 -3.95 27.40
N ALA A 233 -16.41 -3.47 26.51
CA ALA A 233 -16.05 -3.14 25.13
C ALA A 233 -14.98 -2.03 25.07
N ARG A 234 -15.08 -1.02 25.94
CA ARG A 234 -14.09 0.06 26.03
C ARG A 234 -12.73 -0.44 26.53
N GLU A 235 -12.72 -1.31 27.55
CA GLU A 235 -11.50 -1.93 28.06
C GLU A 235 -10.82 -2.77 26.98
N ARG A 236 -11.58 -3.63 26.29
CA ARG A 236 -11.04 -4.46 25.19
C ARG A 236 -10.52 -3.63 24.03
N LYS A 237 -11.16 -2.50 23.72
CA LYS A 237 -10.64 -1.53 22.74
C LYS A 237 -9.28 -0.97 23.18
N ALA A 238 -9.17 -0.49 24.42
CA ALA A 238 -7.93 0.06 24.94
C ALA A 238 -6.79 -0.97 24.93
N PHE A 239 -7.07 -2.24 25.29
CA PHE A 239 -6.10 -3.32 25.21
C PHE A 239 -5.68 -3.63 23.77
N ALA A 240 -6.62 -3.67 22.82
CA ALA A 240 -6.31 -3.90 21.41
C ALA A 240 -5.46 -2.76 20.82
N GLU A 241 -5.75 -1.51 21.15
CA GLU A 241 -4.96 -0.35 20.76
C GLU A 241 -3.56 -0.37 21.40
N SER A 242 -3.45 -0.76 22.68
CA SER A 242 -2.15 -0.91 23.36
C SER A 242 -1.31 -2.03 22.75
N TYR A 243 -1.92 -3.17 22.44
CA TYR A 243 -1.27 -4.27 21.74
C TYR A 243 -0.75 -3.83 20.37
N LEU A 244 -1.56 -3.06 19.62
CA LEU A 244 -1.14 -2.51 18.33
C LEU A 244 0.04 -1.54 18.47
N GLY A 245 0.08 -0.73 19.53
CA GLY A 245 1.25 0.10 19.87
C GLY A 245 2.51 -0.74 20.03
N LEU A 246 2.45 -1.78 20.86
CA LEU A 246 3.58 -2.69 21.10
C LEU A 246 4.05 -3.45 19.85
N VAL A 247 3.11 -3.84 18.98
CA VAL A 247 3.45 -4.52 17.72
C VAL A 247 4.14 -3.55 16.75
N ARG A 248 3.65 -2.30 16.65
CA ARG A 248 4.24 -1.27 15.77
C ARG A 248 5.63 -0.83 16.20
N GLU A 249 5.90 -0.82 17.50
CA GLU A 249 7.22 -0.44 18.03
C GLU A 249 8.30 -1.47 17.68
N GLY A 250 7.91 -2.69 17.28
CA GLY A 250 8.81 -3.68 16.70
C GLY A 250 9.87 -4.22 17.65
N ASP A 251 9.80 -3.89 18.94
CA ASP A 251 10.80 -4.30 19.93
C ASP A 251 10.74 -5.81 20.16
N VAL A 252 11.83 -6.49 19.81
CA VAL A 252 11.96 -7.96 19.88
C VAL A 252 12.49 -8.44 21.23
N SER A 253 12.67 -7.53 22.19
CA SER A 253 13.07 -7.88 23.56
C SER A 253 12.13 -8.92 24.18
N GLU A 254 12.68 -9.79 25.03
CA GLU A 254 11.89 -10.78 25.77
C GLU A 254 10.83 -10.09 26.66
N GLU A 255 11.15 -8.90 27.17
CA GLU A 255 10.24 -8.03 27.93
C GLU A 255 9.03 -7.59 27.09
N ALA A 256 9.24 -7.19 25.83
CA ALA A 256 8.16 -6.82 24.91
C ALA A 256 7.30 -8.02 24.47
N ARG A 257 7.86 -9.23 24.43
CA ARG A 257 7.09 -10.47 24.19
C ARG A 257 6.21 -10.84 25.38
N GLU A 258 6.73 -10.75 26.60
CA GLU A 258 5.94 -10.98 27.82
C GLU A 258 4.79 -9.98 27.95
N GLN A 259 5.04 -8.69 27.68
CA GLN A 259 3.99 -7.66 27.69
C GLN A 259 2.91 -7.92 26.63
N ARG A 260 3.30 -8.34 25.42
CA ARG A 260 2.34 -8.73 24.37
C ARG A 260 1.51 -9.94 24.76
N ALA A 261 2.10 -10.96 25.38
CA ALA A 261 1.39 -12.13 25.88
C ALA A 261 0.41 -11.79 27.00
N LEU A 262 0.77 -10.87 27.90
CA LEU A 262 -0.09 -10.39 28.98
C LEU A 262 -1.33 -9.65 28.43
N VAL A 263 -1.13 -8.74 27.48
CA VAL A 263 -2.24 -8.01 26.83
C VAL A 263 -3.13 -8.96 26.02
N TYR A 264 -2.55 -9.96 25.36
CA TYR A 264 -3.30 -10.99 24.65
C TYR A 264 -4.18 -11.80 25.61
N ALA A 265 -3.65 -12.25 26.74
CA ALA A 265 -4.42 -12.96 27.77
C ALA A 265 -5.57 -12.10 28.32
N ALA A 266 -5.33 -10.80 28.53
CA ALA A 266 -6.37 -9.86 28.96
C ALA A 266 -7.47 -9.65 27.89
N LEU A 267 -7.13 -9.68 26.60
CA LEU A 267 -8.08 -9.48 25.50
C LEU A 267 -9.07 -10.64 25.32
N PHE A 268 -8.60 -11.88 25.57
CA PHE A 268 -9.40 -13.10 25.42
C PHE A 268 -10.03 -13.60 26.73
N ARG A 269 -9.95 -12.83 27.82
CA ARG A 269 -10.64 -13.21 29.06
C ARG A 269 -12.15 -13.33 28.81
N PRO A 270 -12.83 -14.36 29.35
CA PRO A 270 -14.28 -14.41 29.34
C PRO A 270 -14.84 -13.15 30.00
N SER A 271 -15.80 -12.49 29.37
CA SER A 271 -16.51 -11.38 30.01
C SER A 271 -17.42 -11.97 31.08
N SER A 272 -17.22 -11.56 32.33
CA SER A 272 -18.16 -11.90 33.40
C SER A 272 -19.40 -11.02 33.20
N ASP A 273 -20.38 -11.51 32.46
CA ASP A 273 -21.69 -10.89 32.43
C ASP A 273 -22.28 -11.01 33.85
N GLY A 274 -22.26 -9.90 34.59
CA GLY A 274 -22.75 -9.81 35.96
C GLY A 274 -24.26 -10.07 36.09
N THR A 275 -24.93 -10.39 34.99
CA THR A 275 -26.38 -10.61 34.91
C THR A 275 -26.78 -12.07 35.14
N VAL A 276 -25.85 -13.05 35.10
CA VAL A 276 -26.16 -14.50 35.19
C VAL A 276 -25.85 -15.10 36.58
N ARG A 277 -26.00 -14.31 37.64
CA ARG A 277 -26.13 -14.83 39.01
C ARG A 277 -27.40 -14.26 39.64
N GLU A 278 -28.55 -14.83 39.25
CA GLU A 278 -29.69 -15.17 40.12
C GLU A 278 -29.94 -14.27 41.36
N GLU A 279 -29.98 -12.95 41.21
CA GLU A 279 -30.48 -11.99 42.23
C GLU A 279 -32.03 -11.95 42.18
N GLY A 280 -32.64 -13.14 42.21
CA GLY A 280 -34.08 -13.39 42.13
C GLY A 280 -34.61 -14.38 43.18
N GLY A 281 -33.74 -15.04 43.94
CA GLY A 281 -34.14 -15.78 45.13
C GLY A 281 -34.25 -14.83 46.32
N LEU A 282 -35.34 -14.92 47.09
CA LEU A 282 -35.38 -14.41 48.46
C LEU A 282 -34.08 -14.81 49.16
N ASP A 283 -33.34 -13.82 49.64
CA ASP A 283 -32.09 -14.03 50.38
C ASP A 283 -32.34 -15.16 51.41
N PRO A 284 -31.53 -16.23 51.46
CA PRO A 284 -31.75 -17.38 52.35
C PRO A 284 -31.87 -16.95 53.81
N SER A 285 -31.35 -15.77 54.16
CA SER A 285 -31.55 -15.12 55.47
C SER A 285 -33.00 -14.72 55.74
N VAL A 286 -33.72 -14.19 54.75
CA VAL A 286 -35.13 -13.77 54.84
C VAL A 286 -36.05 -14.99 54.86
N ALA A 287 -35.78 -15.98 54.01
CA ALA A 287 -36.52 -17.25 54.03
C ALA A 287 -36.34 -18.00 55.37
N ALA A 288 -35.12 -18.00 55.92
CA ALA A 288 -34.84 -18.57 57.23
C ALA A 288 -35.52 -17.80 58.38
N ALA A 289 -35.55 -16.47 58.32
CA ALA A 289 -36.24 -15.65 59.32
C ALA A 289 -37.77 -15.91 59.34
N LEU A 290 -38.38 -16.04 58.16
CA LEU A 290 -39.80 -16.34 58.00
C LEU A 290 -40.15 -17.75 58.50
N SER A 291 -39.32 -18.73 58.18
CA SER A 291 -39.47 -20.11 58.69
C SER A 291 -39.36 -20.16 60.22
N LYS A 292 -38.42 -19.40 60.81
CA LYS A 292 -38.23 -19.35 62.26
C LYS A 292 -39.36 -18.63 63.01
N PHE A 293 -40.06 -17.71 62.34
CA PHE A 293 -41.24 -17.05 62.87
C PHE A 293 -42.47 -17.97 62.81
N LEU A 294 -42.66 -18.69 61.70
CA LEU A 294 -43.76 -19.64 61.51
C LEU A 294 -43.64 -20.91 62.38
N MET A 295 -42.43 -21.33 62.74
CA MET A 295 -42.21 -22.46 63.66
C MET A 295 -42.37 -22.09 65.14
N ARG A 296 -42.59 -20.81 65.47
CA ARG A 296 -42.60 -20.30 66.86
C ARG A 296 -43.97 -19.77 67.32
N GLY A 297 -44.99 -19.87 66.47
CA GLY A 297 -46.41 -19.71 66.82
C GLY A 297 -47.10 -21.06 66.79
#